data_AF-A0A561S9B6-F1
#
_entry.id   AF-A0A561S9B6-F1
#
_cell.length_a   1.000
_cell.length_b   1.000
_cell.length_c   1.000
_cell.angle_alpha   90.00
_cell.angle_beta   90.00
_cell.angle_gamma   90.00
#
_symmetry.space_group_name_H-M   'P 1'
#
loop_
_entity.id
_entity.type
_entity.pdbx_description
1 polymer ?
#
loop_
_entity_poly.entity_id
_entity_poly.type
_entity_poly.pdbx_seq_one_letter_code
_entity_poly.pdbx_strand_id
1 'polypeptide(L)'
;MTIFHCSACGAALTGTLQLLPAVPPRHVFDGVLVDGRRQAPPTVPRGGYAVDPEPHGPPFVPAPDQDGFPPAYPGGPCTSDVDGVIVISAGPRNTFVLHPEDAPDLTWHATPDGPPGCCGAPGDGPPNQACRCGVVVGSVMSDCFTPYELHLLPDAVRAAPAP
;
A
#
# COMPACT_ATOMS: atom_id res chain seq x y z
N MET A 1 8.50 16.70 11.01
CA MET A 1 7.04 16.68 10.81
C MET A 1 6.77 17.01 9.36
N THR A 2 6.03 16.17 8.67
CA THR A 2 5.90 16.18 7.20
C THR A 2 4.43 16.10 6.82
N ILE A 3 4.02 16.86 5.81
CA ILE A 3 2.71 16.73 5.16
C ILE A 3 2.96 16.28 3.72
N PHE A 4 2.20 15.29 3.25
CA PHE A 4 2.22 14.89 1.85
C PHE A 4 1.19 15.68 1.06
N HIS A 5 1.61 16.21 -0.07
CA HIS A 5 0.76 16.94 -1.00
C HIS A 5 0.68 16.22 -2.33
N CYS A 6 -0.44 16.34 -3.05
CA CYS A 6 -0.54 15.89 -4.43
C CYS A 6 0.43 16.69 -5.30
N SER A 7 1.28 16.02 -6.07
CA SER A 7 2.22 16.70 -6.99
C SER A 7 1.51 17.44 -8.13
N ALA A 8 0.30 17.03 -8.49
CA ALA A 8 -0.45 17.64 -9.59
C ALA A 8 -1.23 18.91 -9.18
N CYS A 9 -1.98 18.88 -8.08
CA CYS A 9 -2.85 19.99 -7.67
C CYS A 9 -2.39 20.72 -6.40
N GLY A 10 -1.38 20.20 -5.69
CA GLY A 10 -0.84 20.79 -4.46
C GLY A 10 -1.69 20.59 -3.20
N ALA A 11 -2.88 19.98 -3.30
CA ALA A 11 -3.73 19.70 -2.16
C ALA A 11 -3.00 18.81 -1.13
N ALA A 12 -3.17 19.12 0.15
CA ALA A 12 -2.70 18.25 1.22
C ALA A 12 -3.48 16.92 1.17
N LEU A 13 -2.75 15.82 1.21
CA LEU A 13 -3.29 14.46 1.20
C LEU A 13 -3.37 13.88 2.60
N THR A 14 -2.46 14.31 3.49
CA THR A 14 -2.35 13.82 4.86
C THR A 14 -2.44 14.97 5.85
N GLY A 15 -2.63 14.64 7.13
CA GLY A 15 -2.24 15.52 8.23
C GLY A 15 -0.71 15.57 8.40
N THR A 16 -0.27 16.10 9.54
CA THR A 16 1.14 16.10 9.94
C THR A 16 1.58 14.71 10.37
N LEU A 17 2.63 14.18 9.74
CA LEU A 17 3.20 12.87 10.02
C LEU A 17 4.64 12.95 10.52
N GLN A 18 5.00 12.00 11.37
CA GLN A 18 6.36 11.79 11.87
C GLN A 18 7.06 10.70 11.05
N LEU A 19 8.27 10.98 10.58
CA LEU A 19 9.11 9.99 9.91
C LEU A 19 9.60 8.95 10.93
N LEU A 20 9.37 7.68 10.62
CA LEU A 20 9.92 6.52 11.32
C LEU A 20 11.27 6.13 10.71
N PRO A 21 12.19 5.55 11.50
CA PRO A 21 13.51 5.17 11.01
C PRO A 21 13.47 4.03 9.98
N ALA A 22 12.44 3.18 10.03
CA ALA A 22 12.21 2.08 9.09
C ALA A 22 10.72 1.69 9.11
N VAL A 23 10.30 0.90 8.13
CA VAL A 23 8.98 0.25 8.12
C VAL A 23 8.92 -0.72 9.30
N PRO A 24 7.94 -0.61 10.22
CA PRO A 24 7.76 -1.58 11.29
C PRO A 24 7.50 -3.00 10.75
N PRO A 25 7.72 -4.05 11.56
CA PRO A 25 7.39 -5.40 11.16
C PRO A 25 5.92 -5.50 10.75
N ARG A 26 5.68 -6.02 9.55
CA ARG A 26 4.34 -6.25 9.01
C ARG A 26 3.65 -7.37 9.79
N HIS A 27 2.34 -7.22 9.96
CA HIS A 27 1.54 -8.34 10.44
C HIS A 27 1.55 -9.45 9.39
N VAL A 28 1.92 -10.65 9.80
CA VAL A 28 1.82 -11.86 8.98
C VAL A 28 0.52 -12.56 9.37
N PHE A 29 -0.38 -12.74 8.41
CA PHE A 29 -1.64 -13.42 8.66
C PHE A 29 -1.38 -14.91 8.98
N ASP A 30 -1.79 -15.35 10.16
CA ASP A 30 -1.60 -16.72 10.67
C ASP A 30 -2.86 -17.59 10.54
N GLY A 31 -3.88 -17.11 9.82
CA GLY A 31 -5.17 -17.78 9.68
C GLY A 31 -6.21 -17.39 10.74
N VAL A 32 -5.84 -16.53 11.70
CA VAL A 32 -6.75 -16.06 12.76
C VAL A 32 -7.06 -14.57 12.56
N LEU A 33 -8.36 -14.23 12.53
CA LEU A 33 -8.78 -12.83 12.50
C LEU A 33 -8.50 -12.15 13.85
N VAL A 34 -7.82 -11.01 13.82
CA VAL A 34 -7.55 -10.19 15.02
C VAL A 34 -8.82 -9.43 15.43
N ASP A 35 -9.25 -9.57 16.69
CA ASP A 35 -10.38 -8.85 17.30
C ASP A 35 -11.73 -8.97 16.55
N GLY A 36 -11.93 -10.03 15.76
CA GLY A 36 -13.10 -10.16 14.87
C GLY A 36 -13.20 -9.08 13.80
N ARG A 37 -12.14 -8.26 13.64
CA ARG A 37 -12.02 -7.28 12.57
C ARG A 37 -11.61 -8.01 11.30
N ARG A 38 -12.11 -7.48 10.18
CA ARG A 38 -11.80 -7.95 8.82
C ARG A 38 -10.52 -7.33 8.26
N GLN A 39 -9.74 -6.62 9.07
CA GLN A 39 -8.53 -5.91 8.66
C GLN A 39 -7.38 -6.32 9.57
N ALA A 40 -6.20 -6.54 8.98
CA ALA A 40 -4.98 -6.71 9.74
C ALA A 40 -4.70 -5.48 10.62
N PRO A 41 -3.96 -5.63 11.74
CA PRO A 41 -3.40 -4.50 12.46
C PRO A 41 -2.59 -3.59 11.51
N PRO A 42 -2.64 -2.25 11.69
CA PRO A 42 -1.85 -1.34 10.88
C PRO A 42 -0.36 -1.56 11.11
N THR A 43 0.42 -1.64 10.02
CA THR A 43 1.88 -1.76 10.10
C THR A 43 2.51 -0.47 10.64
N VAL A 44 2.04 0.68 10.15
CA VAL A 44 2.50 2.00 10.61
C VAL A 44 1.45 2.58 11.57
N PRO A 45 1.83 3.02 12.78
CA PRO A 45 0.90 3.69 13.68
C PRO A 45 0.43 5.03 13.09
N ARG A 46 -0.78 5.46 13.47
CA ARG A 46 -1.32 6.76 13.05
C ARG A 46 -0.39 7.91 13.38
N GLY A 47 -0.35 8.91 12.51
CA GLY A 47 0.55 10.06 12.61
C GLY A 47 1.99 9.72 12.27
N GLY A 48 2.27 8.52 11.76
CA GLY A 48 3.59 8.07 11.34
C GLY A 48 3.65 7.81 9.84
N TYR A 49 4.86 7.87 9.28
CA TYR A 49 5.15 7.32 7.96
C TYR A 49 6.57 6.73 7.91
N ALA A 50 6.78 5.76 7.03
CA ALA A 50 8.09 5.21 6.72
C ALA A 50 8.32 5.19 5.20
N VAL A 51 9.58 5.13 4.77
CA VAL A 51 9.93 4.88 3.38
C VAL A 51 10.21 3.39 3.22
N ASP A 52 9.44 2.72 2.37
CA ASP A 52 9.66 1.30 2.07
C ASP A 52 10.54 1.14 0.82
N PRO A 53 11.77 0.62 0.94
CA PRO A 53 12.68 0.45 -0.20
C PRO A 53 12.26 -0.68 -1.15
N GLU A 54 11.39 -1.57 -0.71
CA GLU A 54 10.98 -2.76 -1.45
C GLU A 54 9.96 -2.41 -2.55
N PRO A 55 9.86 -3.23 -3.62
CA PRO A 55 8.90 -3.01 -4.67
C PRO A 55 7.50 -3.39 -4.17
N HIS A 56 6.50 -2.59 -4.55
CA HIS A 56 5.12 -2.84 -4.17
C HIS A 56 4.14 -2.63 -5.33
N GLY A 57 3.14 -3.50 -5.43
CA GLY A 57 2.12 -3.46 -6.48
C GLY A 57 2.66 -3.82 -7.88
N PRO A 58 1.89 -3.59 -8.95
CA PRO A 58 2.30 -3.94 -10.30
C PRO A 58 3.40 -3.01 -10.85
N PRO A 59 4.12 -3.44 -11.91
CA PRO A 59 3.96 -4.72 -12.60
C PRO A 59 4.43 -5.90 -11.77
N PHE A 60 3.76 -7.05 -11.96
CA PHE A 60 4.20 -8.33 -11.40
C PHE A 60 5.00 -9.07 -12.47
N VAL A 61 6.13 -9.65 -12.07
CA VAL A 61 7.05 -10.38 -12.94
C VAL A 61 7.29 -11.78 -12.39
N PRO A 62 7.66 -12.77 -13.23
CA PRO A 62 7.98 -14.11 -12.75
C PRO A 62 9.03 -14.09 -11.64
N ALA A 63 8.74 -14.81 -10.56
CA ALA A 63 9.68 -15.00 -9.46
C ALA A 63 10.92 -15.78 -9.94
N PRO A 64 12.13 -15.44 -9.44
CA PRO A 64 13.34 -16.16 -9.80
C PRO A 64 13.34 -17.62 -9.29
N ASP A 65 12.63 -17.88 -8.20
CA ASP A 65 12.43 -19.19 -7.60
C ASP A 65 10.95 -19.56 -7.65
N GLN A 66 10.60 -20.51 -8.52
CA GLN A 66 9.22 -20.98 -8.72
C GLN A 66 8.81 -22.07 -7.72
N ASP A 67 9.77 -22.69 -7.03
CA ASP A 67 9.50 -23.75 -6.04
C ASP A 67 9.51 -23.20 -4.60
N GLY A 68 10.06 -22.00 -4.40
CA GLY A 68 10.19 -21.35 -3.09
C GLY A 68 8.93 -20.63 -2.58
N PHE A 69 7.88 -20.50 -3.41
CA PHE A 69 6.64 -19.77 -3.08
C PHE A 69 6.88 -18.39 -2.44
N PRO A 70 7.73 -17.52 -3.03
CA PRO A 70 7.98 -16.20 -2.46
C PRO A 70 6.71 -15.36 -2.38
N PRO A 71 6.60 -14.45 -1.39
CA PRO A 71 5.51 -13.50 -1.33
C PRO A 71 5.61 -12.52 -2.50
N ALA A 72 4.46 -12.12 -3.05
CA ALA A 72 4.40 -11.22 -4.20
C ALA A 72 4.91 -9.81 -3.89
N TYR A 73 4.84 -9.39 -2.63
CA TYR A 73 5.40 -8.14 -2.11
C TYR A 73 5.61 -8.31 -0.60
N PRO A 74 6.35 -7.42 0.08
CA PRO A 74 6.62 -7.56 1.51
C PRO A 74 5.34 -7.72 2.36
N GLY A 75 5.25 -8.82 3.09
CA GLY A 75 4.08 -9.14 3.94
C GLY A 75 2.82 -9.57 3.18
N GLY A 76 2.85 -9.59 1.85
CA GLY A 76 1.77 -10.10 1.01
C GLY A 76 1.76 -11.63 0.89
N PRO A 77 0.69 -12.21 0.30
CA PRO A 77 0.64 -13.63 -0.02
C PRO A 77 1.60 -13.99 -1.15
N CYS A 78 1.87 -15.28 -1.33
CA CYS A 78 2.36 -15.80 -2.60
C CYS A 78 1.23 -15.77 -3.62
N THR A 79 1.48 -15.22 -4.82
CA THR A 79 0.49 -15.15 -5.90
C THR A 79 1.08 -15.68 -7.20
N SER A 80 0.20 -16.13 -8.09
CA SER A 80 0.55 -16.56 -9.44
C SER A 80 -0.22 -15.77 -10.49
N ASP A 81 0.31 -15.70 -11.71
CA ASP A 81 -0.44 -15.22 -12.86
C ASP A 81 -1.47 -16.26 -13.36
N VAL A 82 -2.12 -15.95 -14.50
CA VAL A 82 -3.16 -16.80 -15.10
C VAL A 82 -2.63 -18.15 -15.61
N ASP A 83 -1.33 -18.24 -15.88
CA ASP A 83 -0.65 -19.47 -16.33
C ASP A 83 -0.09 -20.27 -15.15
N GLY A 84 -0.29 -19.79 -13.92
CA GLY A 84 0.17 -20.44 -12.69
C GLY A 84 1.64 -20.16 -12.37
N VAL A 85 2.28 -19.20 -13.03
CA VAL A 85 3.66 -18.79 -12.74
C VAL A 85 3.66 -17.92 -11.48
N ILE A 86 4.49 -18.27 -10.49
CA ILE A 86 4.63 -17.47 -9.27
C ILE A 86 5.24 -16.13 -9.62
N VAL A 87 4.67 -15.04 -9.11
CA VAL A 87 5.10 -13.68 -9.42
C VAL A 87 5.55 -12.90 -8.18
N ILE A 88 6.43 -11.93 -8.42
CA ILE A 88 6.85 -10.92 -7.45
C ILE A 88 6.65 -9.52 -8.04
N SER A 89 6.44 -8.54 -7.17
CA SER A 89 6.32 -7.15 -7.53
C SER A 89 7.63 -6.62 -8.09
N ALA A 90 7.54 -6.02 -9.28
CA ALA A 90 8.53 -5.12 -9.84
C ALA A 90 7.98 -3.68 -9.89
N GLY A 91 7.01 -3.39 -9.01
CA GLY A 91 6.37 -2.10 -8.88
C GLY A 91 7.26 -1.00 -8.31
N PRO A 92 6.69 0.19 -8.07
CA PRO A 92 7.38 1.31 -7.46
C PRO A 92 8.08 0.93 -6.16
N ARG A 93 9.28 1.49 -5.98
CA ARG A 93 10.10 1.39 -4.76
C ARG A 93 10.13 2.73 -4.05
N ASN A 94 10.58 2.72 -2.79
CA ASN A 94 10.68 3.93 -1.96
C ASN A 94 9.31 4.62 -1.79
N THR A 95 8.24 3.84 -1.72
CA THR A 95 6.90 4.35 -1.45
C THR A 95 6.80 4.83 -0.01
N PHE A 96 5.96 5.84 0.23
CA PHE A 96 5.68 6.31 1.59
C PHE A 96 4.57 5.46 2.19
N VAL A 97 4.91 4.64 3.17
CA VAL A 97 3.96 3.77 3.88
C VAL A 97 3.44 4.51 5.10
N LEU A 98 2.12 4.65 5.19
CA LEU A 98 1.42 5.23 6.33
C LEU A 98 0.20 4.41 6.73
N HIS A 99 -0.38 4.75 7.88
CA HIS A 99 -1.67 4.22 8.28
C HIS A 99 -2.75 4.65 7.27
N PRO A 100 -3.59 3.75 6.72
CA PRO A 100 -4.57 4.13 5.69
C PRO A 100 -5.49 5.29 6.04
N GLU A 101 -5.88 5.41 7.31
CA GLU A 101 -6.71 6.52 7.79
C GLU A 101 -5.99 7.86 8.01
N ASP A 102 -4.67 7.96 7.81
CA ASP A 102 -3.96 9.25 7.88
C ASP A 102 -4.14 10.09 6.60
N ALA A 103 -4.84 9.55 5.59
CA ALA A 103 -5.20 10.25 4.35
C ALA A 103 -6.71 10.11 4.02
N PRO A 104 -7.62 10.60 4.90
CA PRO A 104 -9.05 10.31 4.82
C PRO A 104 -9.75 10.93 3.60
N ASP A 105 -9.13 11.92 2.96
CA ASP A 105 -9.70 12.64 1.82
C ASP A 105 -9.39 11.99 0.46
N LEU A 106 -8.59 10.92 0.43
CA LEU A 106 -8.32 10.15 -0.77
C LEU A 106 -9.58 9.41 -1.22
N THR A 107 -9.72 9.31 -2.54
CA THR A 107 -10.85 8.64 -3.19
C THR A 107 -10.38 7.40 -3.89
N TRP A 108 -11.21 6.37 -3.91
CA TRP A 108 -10.94 5.18 -4.70
C TRP A 108 -10.82 5.53 -6.19
N HIS A 109 -9.66 5.22 -6.76
CA HIS A 109 -9.49 5.20 -8.21
C HIS A 109 -10.02 3.86 -8.72
N ALA A 110 -11.27 3.87 -9.19
CA ALA A 110 -11.97 2.65 -9.57
C ALA A 110 -11.33 2.00 -10.80
N THR A 111 -10.94 0.74 -10.65
CA THR A 111 -10.93 -0.22 -11.76
C THR A 111 -12.38 -0.63 -12.06
N PRO A 112 -12.74 -0.94 -13.32
CA PRO A 112 -14.12 -1.27 -13.72
C PRO A 112 -14.80 -2.36 -12.87
N ASP A 113 -14.01 -3.24 -12.25
CA ASP A 113 -14.49 -4.45 -11.56
C ASP A 113 -14.60 -4.32 -10.03
N GLY A 114 -14.48 -3.11 -9.49
CA GLY A 114 -14.53 -2.88 -8.03
C GLY A 114 -13.24 -3.32 -7.30
N PRO A 115 -13.22 -3.30 -5.95
CA PRO A 115 -12.04 -3.73 -5.21
C PRO A 115 -11.86 -5.25 -5.37
N PRO A 116 -10.67 -5.72 -5.77
CA PRO A 116 -10.35 -7.13 -5.62
C PRO A 116 -10.35 -7.43 -4.12
N GLY A 117 -10.94 -8.54 -3.67
CA GLY A 117 -10.92 -8.97 -2.26
C GLY A 117 -12.26 -8.84 -1.53
N CYS A 118 -12.44 -9.70 -0.52
CA CYS A 118 -13.71 -9.80 0.22
C CYS A 118 -13.84 -8.77 1.35
N CYS A 119 -12.72 -8.25 1.86
CA CYS A 119 -12.67 -7.29 2.97
C CYS A 119 -12.01 -5.95 2.61
N GLY A 120 -11.43 -5.84 1.42
CA GLY A 120 -10.74 -4.64 0.96
C GLY A 120 -9.74 -5.01 -0.14
N ALA A 121 -8.90 -4.05 -0.53
CA ALA A 121 -7.93 -4.27 -1.59
C ALA A 121 -6.73 -5.09 -1.10
N PRO A 122 -6.32 -6.17 -1.79
CA PRO A 122 -5.16 -6.98 -1.44
C PRO A 122 -3.83 -6.23 -1.65
N GLY A 123 -3.78 -5.28 -2.60
CA GLY A 123 -2.55 -4.55 -2.95
C GLY A 123 -1.82 -5.06 -4.18
N ASP A 124 -2.27 -6.17 -4.77
CA ASP A 124 -1.76 -6.72 -6.03
C ASP A 124 -2.36 -6.06 -7.29
N GLY A 125 -3.38 -5.21 -7.11
CA GLY A 125 -3.95 -4.41 -8.18
C GLY A 125 -3.14 -3.14 -8.51
N PRO A 126 -3.45 -2.47 -9.62
CA PRO A 126 -2.91 -1.14 -9.90
C PRO A 126 -3.23 -0.15 -8.77
N PRO A 127 -2.47 0.95 -8.67
CA PRO A 127 -2.73 1.98 -7.67
C PRO A 127 -4.19 2.45 -7.66
N ASN A 128 -4.81 2.33 -6.48
CA ASN A 128 -6.26 2.38 -6.29
C ASN A 128 -6.71 3.58 -5.42
N GLN A 129 -5.79 4.47 -5.06
CA GLN A 129 -6.05 5.71 -4.33
C GLN A 129 -5.71 6.92 -5.19
N ALA A 130 -6.66 7.84 -5.30
CA ALA A 130 -6.53 9.10 -6.03
C ALA A 130 -6.77 10.30 -5.11
N CYS A 131 -6.11 11.41 -5.44
CA CYS A 131 -6.47 12.72 -4.94
C CYS A 131 -7.85 13.11 -5.51
N ARG A 132 -8.56 14.02 -4.83
CA ARG A 132 -9.83 14.61 -5.31
C ARG A 132 -9.73 15.28 -6.68
N CYS A 133 -8.53 15.65 -7.13
CA CYS A 133 -8.31 16.14 -8.50
C CYS A 133 -8.33 15.03 -9.58
N GLY A 134 -8.46 13.77 -9.17
CA GLY A 134 -8.51 12.60 -10.05
C GLY A 134 -7.17 11.92 -10.31
N VAL A 135 -6.05 12.53 -9.92
CA VAL A 135 -4.72 11.93 -10.10
C VAL A 135 -4.50 10.81 -9.08
N VAL A 136 -4.05 9.66 -9.58
CA VAL A 136 -3.66 8.51 -8.77
C VAL A 136 -2.40 8.83 -7.97
N VAL A 137 -2.45 8.60 -6.67
CA VAL A 137 -1.38 8.97 -5.73
C VAL A 137 -0.84 7.79 -4.92
N GLY A 138 -1.51 6.63 -4.95
CA GLY A 138 -1.10 5.51 -4.11
C GLY A 138 -1.96 4.26 -4.24
N SER A 139 -1.59 3.27 -3.43
CA SER A 139 -2.32 2.02 -3.24
C SER A 139 -2.64 1.84 -1.76
N VAL A 140 -3.89 1.54 -1.43
CA VAL A 140 -4.26 1.01 -0.12
C VAL A 140 -4.29 -0.51 -0.18
N MET A 141 -3.76 -1.13 0.87
CA MET A 141 -3.94 -2.52 1.24
C MET A 141 -4.82 -2.58 2.48
N SER A 142 -5.92 -3.30 2.38
CA SER A 142 -6.88 -3.40 3.48
C SER A 142 -7.68 -4.70 3.47
N ASP A 143 -7.24 -5.71 2.72
CA ASP A 143 -7.86 -7.02 2.78
C ASP A 143 -7.52 -7.74 4.10
N CYS A 144 -8.28 -8.78 4.44
CA CYS A 144 -8.20 -9.40 5.75
C CYS A 144 -6.93 -10.25 5.98
N PHE A 145 -6.24 -10.62 4.90
CA PHE A 145 -5.05 -11.47 4.94
C PHE A 145 -3.78 -10.76 4.45
N THR A 146 -3.89 -9.48 4.06
CA THR A 146 -2.76 -8.64 3.62
C THR A 146 -2.44 -7.61 4.69
N PRO A 147 -1.27 -6.94 4.62
CA PRO A 147 -0.97 -5.82 5.51
C PRO A 147 -2.03 -4.71 5.41
N TYR A 148 -2.20 -3.93 6.48
CA TYR A 148 -3.08 -2.76 6.49
C TYR A 148 -2.24 -1.48 6.37
N GLU A 149 -2.07 -1.03 5.12
CA GLU A 149 -1.06 -0.04 4.72
C GLU A 149 -1.56 0.84 3.58
N LEU A 150 -1.15 2.10 3.56
CA LEU A 150 -1.30 2.99 2.40
C LEU A 150 0.09 3.35 1.89
N HIS A 151 0.36 3.00 0.64
CA HIS A 151 1.59 3.30 -0.08
C HIS A 151 1.35 4.49 -1.01
N LEU A 152 1.88 5.67 -0.68
CA LEU A 152 1.90 6.79 -1.62
C LEU A 152 3.07 6.62 -2.61
N LEU A 153 2.76 6.85 -3.89
CA LEU A 153 3.72 6.79 -4.99
C LEU A 153 4.68 7.98 -4.89
N PRO A 154 6.01 7.76 -4.90
CA PRO A 154 6.98 8.83 -4.69
C PRO A 154 6.91 9.93 -5.75
N ASP A 155 6.54 9.58 -6.99
CA ASP A 155 6.46 10.55 -8.10
C ASP A 155 5.12 11.32 -8.12
N ALA A 156 4.09 10.82 -7.42
CA ALA A 156 2.75 11.42 -7.42
C ALA A 156 2.52 12.36 -6.22
N VAL A 157 3.42 12.35 -5.24
CA VAL A 157 3.31 13.17 -4.03
C VAL A 157 4.57 13.96 -3.75
N ARG A 158 4.41 15.11 -3.07
CA ARG A 158 5.50 15.93 -2.56
C ARG A 158 5.45 15.97 -1.05
N ALA A 159 6.54 15.57 -0.40
CA ALA A 159 6.75 15.75 1.02
C ALA A 159 7.16 17.21 1.30
N ALA A 160 6.45 17.88 2.21
CA ALA A 160 6.78 19.22 2.66
C ALA A 160 6.87 19.28 4.20
N PRO A 161 7.73 20.13 4.78
CA PRO A 161 7.71 20.39 6.21
C PRO A 161 6.34 20.90 6.65
N ALA A 162 5.84 20.41 7.79
CA ALA A 162 4.67 21.02 8.42
C ALA A 162 5.02 22.47 8.86
N PRO A 163 4.09 23.43 8.71
CA PRO A 163 4.27 24.81 9.15
C PRO A 163 4.42 24.94 10.67
#